data_AF-F3KJJ1-F1
#
_entry.id   AF-F3KJJ1-F1
#
_cell.length_a   1.000
_cell.length_b   1.000
_cell.length_c   1.000
_cell.angle_alpha   90.00
_cell.angle_beta   90.00
_cell.angle_gamma   90.00
#
_symmetry.space_group_name_H-M   'P 1'
#
loop_
_entity.id
_entity.type
_entity.pdbx_description
1 polymer ?
#
loop_
_entity_poly.entity_id
_entity_poly.type
_entity_poly.pdbx_seq_one_letter_code
_entity_poly.pdbx_strand_id
1 'polypeptide(L)'
;MTKKLLYIVLLTAMISISISSSQSYGETNKSFTKIDSNDINNNPITKNILKNIEIARKEYATMIQKEKEKDEHQKFIDSQRKAAQASLEEELSRMNTTYEEFTPRNAFAKYVSGVNSTYQGIYWDQFEYLNSKVTLANEAKNTVLDNGGTYFEAMKEYTTYATMPKIEMLNVIKDLNIKHSFTDKNTQSYFDANGKLPRFEDDLNSPCYGCEASISKIKASNKQIIPISIEKTKPITQSEQITSLKNKLSALQKDFVNSKDIIKQKITAYEMNSVVKQIQEFKDS
;
A
#
# COMPACT_ATOMS: atom_id res chain seq x y z
N MET A 1 -38.99 -2.65 24.18
CA MET A 1 -38.54 -4.04 23.88
C MET A 1 -39.13 -4.44 22.53
N THR A 2 -38.51 -5.38 21.81
CA THR A 2 -38.92 -5.95 20.50
C THR A 2 -38.72 -5.12 19.22
N LYS A 3 -37.47 -4.69 18.95
CA LYS A 3 -36.94 -4.52 17.56
C LYS A 3 -35.43 -4.86 17.46
N LYS A 4 -34.94 -5.80 18.27
CA LYS A 4 -33.51 -6.21 18.34
C LYS A 4 -33.26 -7.72 18.16
N LEU A 5 -34.25 -8.49 17.73
CA LEU A 5 -34.16 -9.95 17.67
C LEU A 5 -34.15 -10.53 16.24
N LEU A 6 -33.77 -9.72 15.24
CA LEU A 6 -33.81 -10.10 13.83
C LEU A 6 -32.45 -10.00 13.12
N TYR A 7 -31.35 -9.81 13.86
CA TYR A 7 -30.01 -9.65 13.29
C TYR A 7 -28.92 -10.58 13.90
N ILE A 8 -29.32 -11.64 14.60
CA ILE A 8 -28.41 -12.63 15.20
C ILE A 8 -28.79 -14.06 14.74
N VAL A 9 -29.01 -14.25 13.44
CA VAL A 9 -29.19 -15.60 12.85
C VAL A 9 -28.25 -15.83 11.65
N LEU A 10 -27.46 -14.82 11.25
CA LEU A 10 -26.62 -14.90 10.05
C LEU A 10 -25.12 -15.04 10.30
N LEU A 11 -24.67 -15.31 11.54
CA LEU A 11 -23.23 -15.28 11.87
C LEU A 11 -22.64 -16.47 12.65
N THR A 12 -23.32 -17.62 12.74
CA THR A 12 -22.71 -18.83 13.36
C THR A 12 -23.12 -20.12 12.66
N ALA A 13 -22.65 -20.33 11.43
CA ALA A 13 -22.66 -21.64 10.77
C ALA A 13 -21.41 -21.83 9.89
N MET A 14 -20.25 -21.54 10.46
CA MET A 14 -18.95 -22.07 10.00
C MET A 14 -18.41 -22.92 11.15
N ILE A 15 -18.95 -24.13 11.30
CA ILE A 15 -18.32 -25.22 12.03
C ILE A 15 -18.37 -26.43 11.11
N SER A 16 -17.15 -26.79 10.68
CA SER A 16 -16.72 -28.02 10.05
C SER A 16 -17.50 -29.26 10.49
N ILE A 17 -18.19 -29.89 9.55
CA ILE A 17 -18.63 -31.29 9.70
C ILE A 17 -17.69 -32.15 8.87
N SER A 18 -16.69 -32.69 9.57
CA SER A 18 -15.90 -33.84 9.16
C SER A 18 -16.85 -35.03 9.02
N ILE A 19 -17.03 -35.54 7.80
CA ILE A 19 -17.74 -36.79 7.54
C ILE A 19 -16.79 -37.93 7.92
N SER A 20 -16.88 -38.38 9.17
CA SER A 20 -16.47 -39.75 9.54
C SER A 20 -17.74 -40.59 9.56
N SER A 21 -17.80 -41.53 8.64
CA SER A 21 -18.83 -42.55 8.56
C SER A 21 -18.78 -43.46 9.79
N SER A 22 -19.73 -43.32 10.69
CA SER A 22 -20.15 -44.40 11.58
C SER A 22 -21.67 -44.48 11.53
N GLN A 23 -22.14 -45.45 10.73
CA GLN A 23 -23.52 -45.89 10.74
C GLN A 23 -23.85 -46.42 12.14
N SER A 24 -24.96 -45.94 12.72
CA SER A 24 -25.62 -46.58 13.84
C SER A 24 -27.12 -46.42 13.67
N TYR A 25 -27.70 -47.24 12.80
CA TYR A 25 -29.12 -47.57 12.86
C TYR A 25 -29.26 -48.82 13.71
N GLY A 26 -29.85 -48.68 14.88
CA GLY A 26 -30.04 -49.80 15.79
C GLY A 26 -31.11 -49.51 16.82
N GLU A 27 -32.38 -49.45 16.39
CA GLU A 27 -33.43 -50.23 17.04
C GLU A 27 -34.72 -50.22 16.21
N THR A 28 -35.15 -51.41 15.77
CA THR A 28 -36.53 -51.88 15.93
C THR A 28 -36.56 -53.33 15.46
N ASN A 29 -36.74 -54.24 16.42
CA ASN A 29 -37.14 -55.60 16.17
C ASN A 29 -38.42 -55.61 15.30
N LYS A 30 -38.27 -55.92 14.02
CA LYS A 30 -39.34 -56.50 13.20
C LYS A 30 -38.78 -57.71 12.48
N SER A 31 -39.26 -58.88 12.91
CA SER A 31 -39.14 -60.13 12.18
C SER A 31 -39.37 -59.89 10.69
N PHE A 32 -38.38 -60.24 9.86
CA PHE A 32 -38.52 -60.18 8.40
C PHE A 32 -39.44 -61.32 7.98
N THR A 33 -40.71 -61.03 7.74
CA THR A 33 -41.64 -61.98 7.11
C THR A 33 -41.21 -62.16 5.66
N LYS A 34 -40.75 -63.36 5.31
CA LYS A 34 -40.42 -63.74 3.93
C LYS A 34 -41.74 -63.85 3.16
N ILE A 35 -42.06 -62.82 2.36
CA ILE A 35 -43.26 -62.80 1.52
C ILE A 35 -43.04 -63.75 0.34
N ASP A 36 -43.95 -64.69 0.13
CA ASP A 36 -43.87 -65.68 -0.94
C ASP A 36 -44.19 -65.04 -2.31
N SER A 37 -43.63 -65.58 -3.39
CA SER A 37 -43.65 -64.93 -4.73
C SER A 37 -45.07 -64.66 -5.27
N ASN A 38 -46.09 -65.37 -4.76
CA ASN A 38 -47.49 -65.21 -5.13
C ASN A 38 -48.17 -64.01 -4.41
N ASP A 39 -47.76 -63.68 -3.19
CA ASP A 39 -48.28 -62.54 -2.41
C ASP A 39 -47.69 -61.20 -2.87
N ILE A 40 -46.55 -61.24 -3.56
CA ILE A 40 -45.89 -60.06 -4.13
C ILE A 40 -46.70 -59.47 -5.30
N ASN A 41 -47.31 -60.32 -6.13
CA ASN A 41 -48.05 -59.90 -7.31
C ASN A 41 -49.53 -59.57 -7.04
N ASN A 42 -50.12 -60.17 -5.99
CA ASN A 42 -51.54 -60.03 -5.67
C ASN A 42 -51.85 -59.03 -4.54
N ASN A 43 -50.86 -58.58 -3.78
CA ASN A 43 -51.06 -57.57 -2.73
C ASN A 43 -50.85 -56.15 -3.26
N PRO A 44 -51.89 -55.28 -3.27
CA PRO A 44 -51.79 -53.92 -3.79
C PRO A 44 -50.79 -53.04 -3.00
N ILE A 45 -50.56 -53.34 -1.72
CA ILE A 45 -49.60 -52.64 -0.87
C ILE A 45 -48.16 -52.97 -1.32
N THR A 46 -47.85 -54.26 -1.50
CA THR A 46 -46.53 -54.71 -1.95
C THR A 46 -46.20 -54.21 -3.35
N LYS A 47 -47.19 -54.20 -4.26
CA LYS A 47 -47.04 -53.65 -5.61
C LYS A 47 -46.77 -52.13 -5.60
N ASN A 48 -47.41 -51.39 -4.69
CA ASN A 48 -47.18 -49.96 -4.53
C ASN A 48 -45.77 -49.67 -3.95
N ILE A 49 -45.34 -50.46 -2.96
CA ILE A 49 -43.97 -50.39 -2.41
C ILE A 49 -42.93 -50.64 -3.51
N LEU A 50 -43.09 -51.70 -4.31
CA LEU A 50 -42.21 -52.01 -5.44
C LEU A 50 -42.16 -50.88 -6.47
N LYS A 51 -43.32 -50.34 -6.83
CA LYS A 51 -43.42 -49.19 -7.75
C LYS A 51 -42.67 -47.97 -7.21
N ASN A 52 -42.81 -47.66 -5.92
CA ASN A 52 -42.13 -46.52 -5.29
C ASN A 52 -40.61 -46.75 -5.18
N ILE A 53 -40.16 -47.98 -4.94
CA ILE A 53 -38.73 -48.34 -4.96
C ILE A 53 -38.15 -48.16 -6.37
N GLU A 54 -38.89 -48.53 -7.42
CA GLU A 54 -38.45 -48.34 -8.80
C GLU A 54 -38.38 -46.85 -9.18
N ILE A 55 -39.36 -46.05 -8.77
CA ILE A 55 -39.36 -44.59 -8.95
C ILE A 55 -38.16 -43.97 -8.24
N ALA A 56 -37.94 -44.29 -6.96
CA ALA A 56 -36.81 -43.76 -6.19
C ALA A 56 -35.46 -44.14 -6.80
N ARG A 57 -35.31 -45.36 -7.35
CA ARG A 57 -34.10 -45.79 -8.06
C ARG A 57 -33.85 -44.97 -9.32
N LYS A 58 -34.88 -44.71 -10.12
CA LYS A 58 -34.77 -43.87 -11.32
C LYS A 58 -34.39 -42.44 -10.96
N GLU A 59 -35.04 -41.86 -9.96
CA GLU A 59 -34.72 -40.52 -9.46
C GLU A 59 -33.28 -40.43 -8.95
N TYR A 60 -32.83 -41.42 -8.17
CA TYR A 60 -31.45 -41.50 -7.68
C TYR A 60 -30.42 -41.60 -8.81
N ALA A 61 -30.66 -42.44 -9.82
CA ALA A 61 -29.79 -42.54 -10.99
C ALA A 61 -29.72 -41.21 -11.76
N THR A 62 -30.84 -40.49 -11.92
CA THR A 62 -30.84 -39.17 -12.56
C THR A 62 -30.12 -38.10 -11.74
N MET A 63 -30.16 -38.17 -10.40
CA MET A 63 -29.43 -37.26 -9.53
C MET A 63 -27.92 -37.48 -9.64
N ILE A 64 -27.45 -38.72 -9.59
CA ILE A 64 -26.02 -39.05 -9.78
C ILE A 64 -25.54 -38.58 -11.15
N GLN A 65 -26.33 -38.76 -12.21
CA GLN A 65 -25.96 -38.34 -13.56
C GLN A 65 -25.83 -36.80 -13.65
N LYS A 66 -26.80 -36.05 -13.10
CA LYS A 66 -26.75 -34.58 -13.05
C LYS A 66 -25.58 -34.06 -12.22
N GLU A 67 -25.21 -34.76 -11.15
CA GLU A 67 -24.07 -34.39 -10.31
C GLU A 67 -22.73 -34.61 -11.04
N LYS A 68 -22.60 -35.73 -11.78
CA LYS A 68 -21.45 -35.97 -12.67
C LYS A 68 -21.35 -34.92 -13.78
N GLU A 69 -22.46 -34.58 -14.42
CA GLU A 69 -22.48 -33.53 -15.47
C GLU A 69 -22.07 -32.17 -14.91
N LYS A 70 -22.49 -31.81 -13.70
CA LYS A 70 -22.05 -30.59 -13.01
C LYS A 70 -20.56 -30.62 -12.70
N ASP A 71 -20.04 -31.74 -12.21
CA ASP A 71 -18.60 -31.92 -11.91
C ASP A 71 -17.74 -31.85 -13.19
N GLU A 72 -18.16 -32.50 -14.26
CA GLU A 72 -17.49 -32.44 -15.57
C GLU A 72 -17.55 -31.02 -16.17
N HIS A 73 -18.70 -30.34 -16.06
CA HIS A 73 -18.82 -28.95 -16.48
C HIS A 73 -17.91 -28.02 -15.66
N GLN A 74 -17.85 -28.19 -14.34
CA GLN A 74 -16.96 -27.42 -13.48
C GLN A 74 -15.49 -27.64 -13.83
N LYS A 75 -15.08 -28.91 -14.05
CA LYS A 75 -13.73 -29.26 -14.53
C LYS A 75 -13.42 -28.62 -15.89
N PHE A 76 -14.37 -28.59 -16.81
CA PHE A 76 -14.22 -27.93 -18.09
C PHE A 76 -14.04 -26.40 -17.93
N ILE A 77 -14.86 -25.76 -17.10
CA ILE A 77 -14.72 -24.32 -16.79
C ILE A 77 -13.36 -24.02 -16.15
N ASP A 78 -12.90 -24.84 -15.20
CA ASP A 78 -11.61 -24.64 -14.55
C ASP A 78 -10.44 -24.90 -15.50
N SER A 79 -10.58 -25.85 -16.44
CA SER A 79 -9.60 -26.06 -17.51
C SER A 79 -9.50 -24.85 -18.44
N GLN A 80 -10.63 -24.23 -18.80
CA GLN A 80 -10.66 -23.01 -19.59
C GLN A 80 -10.06 -21.82 -18.85
N ARG A 81 -10.39 -21.64 -17.56
CA ARG A 81 -9.81 -20.59 -16.72
C ARG A 81 -8.29 -20.74 -16.64
N LYS A 82 -7.80 -21.95 -16.44
CA LYS A 82 -6.36 -22.22 -16.40
C LYS A 82 -5.69 -21.95 -17.74
N ALA A 83 -6.29 -22.36 -18.85
CA ALA A 83 -5.77 -22.07 -20.19
C ALA A 83 -5.75 -20.56 -20.48
N ALA A 84 -6.81 -19.84 -20.12
CA ALA A 84 -6.89 -18.38 -20.27
C ALA A 84 -5.86 -17.66 -19.38
N GLN A 85 -5.66 -18.12 -18.15
CA GLN A 85 -4.65 -17.58 -17.25
C GLN A 85 -3.24 -17.83 -17.78
N ALA A 86 -2.94 -19.04 -18.26
CA ALA A 86 -1.64 -19.35 -18.86
C ALA A 86 -1.37 -18.50 -20.11
N SER A 87 -2.37 -18.34 -20.98
CA SER A 87 -2.28 -17.45 -22.15
C SER A 87 -2.03 -16.00 -21.71
N LEU A 88 -2.75 -15.50 -20.71
CA LEU A 88 -2.54 -14.14 -20.19
C LEU A 88 -1.13 -13.96 -19.63
N GLU A 89 -0.64 -14.91 -18.84
CA GLU A 89 0.73 -14.86 -18.28
C GLU A 89 1.79 -14.87 -19.38
N GLU A 90 1.62 -15.67 -20.43
CA GLU A 90 2.49 -15.68 -21.60
C GLU A 90 2.47 -14.33 -22.34
N GLU A 91 1.29 -13.75 -22.55
CA GLU A 91 1.17 -12.45 -23.20
C GLU A 91 1.80 -11.32 -22.38
N LEU A 92 1.61 -11.34 -21.05
CA LEU A 92 2.24 -10.40 -20.14
C LEU A 92 3.76 -10.55 -20.16
N SER A 93 4.28 -11.78 -20.17
CA SER A 93 5.71 -12.05 -20.27
C SER A 93 6.31 -11.54 -21.59
N ARG A 94 5.64 -11.83 -22.72
CA ARG A 94 6.02 -11.34 -24.05
C ARG A 94 6.01 -9.82 -24.08
N MET A 95 4.96 -9.19 -23.56
CA MET A 95 4.84 -7.73 -23.50
C MET A 95 5.96 -7.11 -22.66
N ASN A 96 6.23 -7.66 -21.48
CA ASN A 96 7.31 -7.18 -20.61
C ASN A 96 8.69 -7.29 -21.28
N THR A 97 8.93 -8.35 -22.05
CA THR A 97 10.19 -8.56 -22.77
C THR A 97 10.30 -7.62 -23.97
N THR A 98 9.25 -7.52 -24.79
CA THR A 98 9.24 -6.65 -25.99
C THR A 98 9.38 -5.18 -25.62
N TYR A 99 8.76 -4.74 -24.52
CA TYR A 99 8.78 -3.34 -24.09
C TYR A 99 9.74 -3.09 -22.91
N GLU A 100 10.67 -4.00 -22.65
CA GLU A 100 11.61 -3.91 -21.53
C GLU A 100 12.37 -2.58 -21.56
N GLU A 101 12.77 -2.14 -22.76
CA GLU A 101 13.51 -0.90 -22.97
C GLU A 101 12.70 0.37 -22.67
N PHE A 102 11.37 0.27 -22.66
CA PHE A 102 10.44 1.35 -22.37
C PHE A 102 9.95 1.33 -20.93
N THR A 103 10.44 0.40 -20.10
CA THR A 103 10.21 0.47 -18.67
C THR A 103 10.78 1.78 -18.11
N PRO A 104 10.16 2.40 -17.09
CA PRO A 104 10.61 3.69 -16.57
C PRO A 104 12.11 3.69 -16.22
N ARG A 105 12.60 2.59 -15.65
CA ARG A 105 14.01 2.43 -15.27
C ARG A 105 14.94 2.37 -16.49
N ASN A 106 14.60 1.58 -17.51
CA ASN A 106 15.47 1.43 -18.69
C ASN A 106 15.44 2.67 -19.58
N ALA A 107 14.27 3.30 -19.74
CA ALA A 107 14.15 4.59 -20.41
C ALA A 107 14.96 5.68 -19.69
N PHE A 108 14.89 5.71 -18.35
CA PHE A 108 15.69 6.64 -17.55
C PHE A 108 17.19 6.34 -17.62
N ALA A 109 17.59 5.06 -17.62
CA ALA A 109 18.99 4.67 -17.81
C ALA A 109 19.57 5.19 -19.13
N LYS A 110 18.81 5.09 -20.23
CA LYS A 110 19.19 5.65 -21.53
C LYS A 110 19.39 7.17 -21.44
N TYR A 111 18.48 7.89 -20.78
CA TYR A 111 18.63 9.33 -20.54
C TYR A 111 19.90 9.65 -19.73
N VAL A 112 20.11 8.99 -18.59
CA VAL A 112 21.26 9.25 -17.70
C VAL A 112 22.59 8.90 -18.37
N SER A 113 22.62 7.93 -19.28
CA SER A 113 23.83 7.57 -20.02
C SER A 113 24.40 8.72 -20.86
N GLY A 114 23.56 9.67 -21.30
CA GLY A 114 23.97 10.87 -22.03
C GLY A 114 24.39 12.04 -21.13
N VAL A 115 24.21 11.93 -19.82
CA VAL A 115 24.58 12.96 -18.83
C VAL A 115 26.03 12.79 -18.42
N ASN A 116 26.73 13.89 -18.13
CA ASN A 116 28.08 13.85 -17.57
C ASN A 116 28.13 12.99 -16.30
N SER A 117 29.12 12.10 -16.20
CA SER A 117 29.28 11.12 -15.11
C SER A 117 29.23 11.75 -13.71
N THR A 118 29.71 12.99 -13.56
CA THR A 118 29.66 13.76 -12.31
C THR A 118 28.24 13.89 -11.77
N TYR A 119 27.23 14.03 -12.64
CA TYR A 119 25.83 14.26 -12.24
C TYR A 119 24.97 13.00 -12.29
N GLN A 120 25.44 11.89 -12.84
CA GLN A 120 24.61 10.69 -13.01
C GLN A 120 24.07 10.15 -11.69
N GLY A 121 24.87 10.21 -10.62
CA GLY A 121 24.48 9.74 -9.29
C GLY A 121 23.26 10.46 -8.72
N ILE A 122 23.21 11.79 -8.84
CA ILE A 122 22.07 12.57 -8.35
C ILE A 122 20.80 12.31 -9.15
N TYR A 123 20.91 12.12 -10.46
CA TYR A 123 19.76 11.76 -11.30
C TYR A 123 19.19 10.39 -10.93
N TRP A 124 20.04 9.40 -10.70
CA TRP A 124 19.60 8.09 -10.22
C TRP A 124 18.89 8.16 -8.88
N ASP A 125 19.43 8.89 -7.91
CA ASP A 125 18.77 9.03 -6.62
C ASP A 125 17.43 9.77 -6.70
N GLN A 126 17.31 10.79 -7.57
CA GLN A 126 16.02 11.45 -7.83
C GLN A 126 15.01 10.47 -8.42
N PHE A 127 15.44 9.64 -9.38
CA PHE A 127 14.59 8.61 -9.97
C PHE A 127 14.14 7.58 -8.93
N GLU A 128 15.06 7.05 -8.11
CA GLU A 128 14.72 6.07 -7.08
C GLU A 128 13.75 6.65 -6.05
N TYR A 129 13.92 7.92 -5.66
CA TYR A 129 12.97 8.60 -4.79
C TYR A 129 11.57 8.66 -5.40
N LEU A 130 11.44 9.12 -6.64
CA LEU A 130 10.16 9.19 -7.34
C LEU A 130 9.54 7.81 -7.57
N ASN A 131 10.35 6.82 -7.92
CA ASN A 131 9.93 5.44 -8.11
C ASN A 131 9.37 4.85 -6.80
N SER A 132 10.01 5.14 -5.66
CA SER A 132 9.51 4.71 -4.34
C SER A 132 8.15 5.34 -3.99
N LYS A 133 7.95 6.63 -4.31
CA LYS A 133 6.66 7.33 -4.11
C LYS A 133 5.57 6.72 -4.98
N VAL A 134 5.85 6.45 -6.25
CA VAL A 134 4.89 5.81 -7.17
C VAL A 134 4.57 4.38 -6.73
N THR A 135 5.57 3.63 -6.25
CA THR A 135 5.37 2.28 -5.70
C THR A 135 4.42 2.33 -4.50
N LEU A 136 4.69 3.19 -3.52
CA LEU A 136 3.85 3.38 -2.34
C LEU A 136 2.42 3.82 -2.72
N ALA A 137 2.29 4.71 -3.70
CA ALA A 137 0.99 5.16 -4.20
C ALA A 137 0.19 4.02 -4.85
N ASN A 138 0.86 3.14 -5.61
CA ASN A 138 0.21 1.96 -6.19
C ASN A 138 -0.19 0.94 -5.12
N GLU A 139 0.65 0.71 -4.10
CA GLU A 139 0.30 -0.15 -2.97
C GLU A 139 -0.93 0.36 -2.22
N ALA A 140 -0.99 1.66 -1.92
CA ALA A 140 -2.14 2.28 -1.26
C ALA A 140 -3.42 2.15 -2.10
N LYS A 141 -3.32 2.41 -3.42
CA LYS A 141 -4.42 2.22 -4.37
C LYS A 141 -4.94 0.79 -4.37
N ASN A 142 -4.03 -0.18 -4.54
CA ASN A 142 -4.38 -1.59 -4.60
C ASN A 142 -5.01 -2.06 -3.29
N THR A 143 -4.51 -1.59 -2.15
CA THR A 143 -5.09 -1.90 -0.84
C THR A 143 -6.55 -1.45 -0.73
N VAL A 144 -6.93 -0.29 -1.29
CA VAL A 144 -8.33 0.15 -1.30
C VAL A 144 -9.18 -0.77 -2.19
N LEU A 145 -8.67 -1.14 -3.37
CA LEU A 145 -9.38 -2.02 -4.30
C LEU A 145 -9.58 -3.43 -3.72
N ASP A 146 -8.55 -3.99 -3.09
CA ASP A 146 -8.57 -5.33 -2.49
C ASP A 146 -9.56 -5.42 -1.31
N ASN A 147 -9.78 -4.29 -0.61
CA ASN A 147 -10.78 -4.19 0.46
C ASN A 147 -12.19 -3.85 -0.03
N GLY A 148 -12.43 -3.87 -1.34
CA GLY A 148 -13.74 -3.61 -1.94
C GLY A 148 -14.13 -2.13 -2.05
N GLY A 149 -13.15 -1.22 -1.90
CA GLY A 149 -13.34 0.21 -2.10
C GLY A 149 -13.56 0.57 -3.57
N THR A 150 -14.11 1.77 -3.81
CA THR A 150 -14.37 2.26 -5.16
C THR A 150 -13.08 2.74 -5.83
N TYR A 151 -13.07 2.78 -7.17
CA TYR A 151 -11.96 3.35 -7.94
C TYR A 151 -11.64 4.80 -7.54
N PHE A 152 -12.67 5.61 -7.22
CA PHE A 152 -12.48 7.01 -6.80
C PHE A 152 -11.72 7.09 -5.47
N GLU A 153 -12.06 6.25 -4.50
CA GLU A 153 -11.35 6.18 -3.21
C GLU A 153 -9.92 5.69 -3.40
N ALA A 154 -9.71 4.66 -4.24
CA ALA A 154 -8.39 4.15 -4.54
C ALA A 154 -7.49 5.20 -5.22
N MET A 155 -8.05 5.97 -6.15
CA MET A 155 -7.33 7.04 -6.85
C MET A 155 -7.04 8.24 -5.95
N LYS A 156 -7.92 8.52 -4.98
CA LYS A 156 -7.67 9.51 -3.95
C LYS A 156 -6.45 9.14 -3.11
N GLU A 157 -6.36 7.88 -2.65
CA GLU A 157 -5.19 7.40 -1.92
C GLU A 157 -3.93 7.44 -2.79
N TYR A 158 -4.00 6.95 -4.04
CA TYR A 158 -2.89 7.07 -4.99
C TYR A 158 -2.35 8.51 -5.08
N THR A 159 -3.26 9.48 -5.27
CA THR A 159 -2.91 10.89 -5.41
C THR A 159 -2.26 11.43 -4.15
N THR A 160 -2.77 11.07 -2.97
CA THR A 160 -2.18 11.47 -1.68
C THR A 160 -0.71 11.06 -1.58
N TYR A 161 -0.38 9.81 -1.89
CA TYR A 161 1.01 9.32 -1.77
C TYR A 161 1.90 9.71 -2.94
N ALA A 162 1.35 9.83 -4.15
CA ALA A 162 2.10 10.26 -5.33
C ALA A 162 2.45 11.76 -5.28
N THR A 163 1.65 12.56 -4.57
CA THR A 163 1.89 14.00 -4.44
C THR A 163 3.14 14.27 -3.62
N MET A 164 3.94 15.24 -4.10
CA MET A 164 5.11 15.75 -3.40
C MET A 164 4.89 17.23 -3.05
N PRO A 165 4.70 17.58 -1.78
CA PRO A 165 4.68 18.97 -1.35
C PRO A 165 6.02 19.66 -1.66
N LYS A 166 5.98 20.96 -1.94
CA LYS A 166 7.19 21.75 -2.24
C LYS A 166 8.29 21.60 -1.16
N ILE A 167 7.91 21.57 0.11
CA ILE A 167 8.87 21.43 1.23
C ILE A 167 9.57 20.05 1.17
N GLU A 168 8.84 18.98 0.84
CA GLU A 168 9.42 17.65 0.65
C GLU A 168 10.42 17.67 -0.51
N MET A 169 10.04 18.24 -1.65
CA MET A 169 10.91 18.39 -2.82
C MET A 169 12.21 19.13 -2.49
N LEU A 170 12.11 20.27 -1.79
CA LEU A 170 13.26 21.08 -1.40
C LEU A 170 14.20 20.31 -0.46
N ASN A 171 13.65 19.56 0.49
CA ASN A 171 14.45 18.74 1.39
C ASN A 171 15.18 17.62 0.64
N VAL A 172 14.51 16.92 -0.26
CA VAL A 172 15.13 15.88 -1.11
C VAL A 172 16.27 16.49 -1.93
N ILE A 173 16.04 17.61 -2.59
CA ILE A 173 17.06 18.30 -3.39
C ILE A 173 18.26 18.70 -2.52
N LYS A 174 18.02 19.29 -1.34
CA LYS A 174 19.06 19.67 -0.40
C LYS A 174 19.91 18.46 0.01
N ASP A 175 19.26 17.36 0.41
CA ASP A 175 19.92 16.16 0.89
C ASP A 175 20.73 15.49 -0.22
N LEU A 176 20.21 15.47 -1.45
CA LEU A 176 20.93 14.94 -2.61
C LEU A 176 22.13 15.79 -3.01
N ASN A 177 22.01 17.12 -2.98
CA ASN A 177 23.16 18.00 -3.25
C ASN A 177 24.27 17.81 -2.22
N ILE A 178 23.93 17.59 -0.95
CA ILE A 178 24.90 17.29 0.10
C ILE A 178 25.53 15.91 -0.13
N LYS A 179 24.70 14.88 -0.39
CA LYS A 179 25.15 13.50 -0.63
C LYS A 179 26.15 13.41 -1.79
N HIS A 180 25.91 14.15 -2.87
CA HIS A 180 26.76 14.17 -4.07
C HIS A 180 27.82 15.27 -4.07
N SER A 181 28.06 15.93 -2.92
CA SER A 181 29.10 16.95 -2.76
C SER A 181 28.97 18.15 -3.70
N PHE A 182 27.75 18.47 -4.16
CA PHE A 182 27.48 19.72 -4.90
C PHE A 182 27.30 20.92 -3.98
N THR A 183 27.14 20.67 -2.68
CA THR A 183 27.00 21.66 -1.64
C THR A 183 27.37 21.03 -0.30
N ASP A 184 27.56 21.85 0.72
CA ASP A 184 27.76 21.41 2.10
C ASP A 184 26.61 21.88 3.01
N LYS A 185 26.56 21.33 4.22
CA LYS A 185 25.51 21.65 5.21
C LYS A 185 25.50 23.13 5.58
N ASN A 186 26.65 23.80 5.65
CA ASN A 186 26.75 25.21 6.02
C ASN A 186 26.17 26.08 4.90
N THR A 187 26.54 25.80 3.65
CA THR A 187 25.99 26.51 2.49
C THR A 187 24.48 26.31 2.36
N GLN A 188 23.97 25.09 2.63
CA GLN A 188 22.53 24.84 2.60
C GLN A 188 21.77 25.48 3.77
N SER A 189 22.44 25.76 4.89
CA SER A 189 21.81 26.40 6.06
C SER A 189 21.38 27.85 5.80
N TYR A 190 21.90 28.48 4.75
CA TYR A 190 21.52 29.84 4.36
C TYR A 190 20.14 29.94 3.74
N PHE A 191 19.55 28.83 3.26
CA PHE A 191 18.23 28.83 2.67
C PHE A 191 17.15 28.62 3.76
N ASP A 192 16.08 29.40 3.67
CA ASP A 192 14.89 29.23 4.50
C ASP A 192 14.09 27.97 4.12
N ALA A 193 13.03 27.67 4.88
CA ALA A 193 12.15 26.51 4.62
C ALA A 193 11.46 26.52 3.25
N ASN A 194 11.49 27.65 2.53
CA ASN A 194 10.95 27.82 1.18
C ASN A 194 12.02 27.80 0.08
N GLY A 195 13.28 27.55 0.45
CA GLY A 195 14.43 27.53 -0.46
C GLY A 195 14.88 28.93 -0.88
N LYS A 196 14.64 29.96 -0.05
CA LYS A 196 15.03 31.34 -0.34
C LYS A 196 16.17 31.79 0.56
N LEU A 197 17.09 32.57 0.01
CA LEU A 197 18.07 33.30 0.80
C LEU A 197 17.39 34.49 1.50
N PRO A 198 17.84 34.86 2.71
CA PRO A 198 17.44 36.11 3.35
C PRO A 198 17.70 37.29 2.42
N ARG A 199 16.70 38.18 2.33
CA ARG A 199 16.82 39.43 1.59
C ARG A 199 17.36 40.51 2.52
N PHE A 200 18.35 41.24 2.05
CA PHE A 200 18.91 42.40 2.74
C PHE A 200 18.55 43.65 1.94
N GLU A 201 18.16 44.72 2.63
CA GLU A 201 17.76 45.98 2.01
C GLU A 201 18.94 46.70 1.35
N ASP A 202 20.17 46.42 1.80
CA ASP A 202 21.41 46.98 1.29
C ASP A 202 22.51 45.92 1.13
N ASP A 203 23.32 46.08 0.08
CA ASP A 203 24.45 45.19 -0.23
C ASP A 203 25.52 45.19 0.88
N LEU A 204 25.53 46.21 1.74
CA LEU A 204 26.46 46.37 2.85
C LEU A 204 26.21 45.39 4.01
N ASN A 205 24.96 44.95 4.20
CA ASN A 205 24.59 44.00 5.25
C ASN A 205 24.36 42.58 4.72
N SER A 206 24.44 42.39 3.40
CA SER A 206 24.32 41.07 2.77
C SER A 206 25.56 40.22 3.07
N PRO A 207 25.42 39.04 3.71
CA PRO A 207 26.53 38.15 3.99
C PRO A 207 27.03 37.50 2.68
N CYS A 208 28.35 37.29 2.60
CA CYS A 208 28.96 36.53 1.50
C CYS A 208 28.72 35.04 1.76
N TYR A 209 27.82 34.43 0.98
CA TYR A 209 27.52 33.01 1.09
C TYR A 209 28.64 32.18 0.45
N GLY A 210 29.34 31.36 1.25
CA GLY A 210 30.40 30.47 0.76
C GLY A 210 31.78 31.12 0.56
N CYS A 211 32.04 32.25 1.22
CA CYS A 211 33.31 32.97 1.12
C CYS A 211 34.09 32.87 2.43
N GLU A 212 35.36 32.46 2.39
CA GLU A 212 36.23 32.42 3.57
C GLU A 212 36.71 33.81 4.01
N ALA A 213 36.67 34.79 3.11
CA ALA A 213 37.09 36.16 3.37
C ALA A 213 35.89 37.07 3.68
N SER A 214 35.95 37.78 4.80
CA SER A 214 35.15 38.99 5.00
C SER A 214 35.53 39.99 3.90
N ILE A 215 34.61 40.25 2.96
CA ILE A 215 34.82 41.22 1.88
C ILE A 215 35.28 42.55 2.50
N SER A 216 36.51 42.96 2.23
CA SER A 216 37.02 44.27 2.64
C SER A 216 36.28 45.35 1.85
N LYS A 217 35.40 46.04 2.58
CA LYS A 217 34.46 47.06 2.11
C LYS A 217 35.13 48.11 1.21
N ILE A 218 34.72 48.19 -0.05
CA ILE A 218 34.89 49.43 -0.82
C ILE A 218 33.79 50.39 -0.34
N LYS A 219 34.17 51.48 0.32
CA LYS A 219 33.23 52.52 0.78
C LYS A 219 32.60 53.22 -0.42
N ALA A 220 31.35 52.88 -0.75
CA ALA A 220 30.50 53.75 -1.56
C ALA A 220 30.12 54.99 -0.72
N SER A 221 30.28 56.18 -1.29
CA SER A 221 30.12 57.44 -0.57
C SER A 221 28.69 57.68 -0.11
N ASN A 222 28.55 58.04 1.16
CA ASN A 222 27.33 58.42 1.88
C ASN A 222 26.32 59.24 1.07
N LYS A 223 25.08 58.73 0.96
CA LYS A 223 23.88 59.56 1.18
C LYS A 223 22.65 58.70 1.57
N GLN A 224 22.38 58.74 2.89
CA GLN A 224 21.08 59.09 3.48
C GLN A 224 19.96 58.03 3.48
N ILE A 225 19.79 57.26 4.56
CA ILE A 225 18.48 56.72 5.00
C ILE A 225 18.38 56.72 6.55
N ILE A 226 17.22 57.14 7.05
CA ILE A 226 16.81 57.34 8.45
C ILE A 226 16.54 55.99 9.15
N PRO A 227 16.84 55.82 10.46
CA PRO A 227 16.68 54.53 11.12
C PRO A 227 15.22 54.27 11.54
N ILE A 228 14.68 53.12 11.15
CA ILE A 228 13.50 52.50 11.78
C ILE A 228 14.01 51.34 12.64
N SER A 229 13.73 51.42 13.94
CA SER A 229 14.03 50.35 14.90
C SER A 229 13.10 49.16 14.67
N ILE A 230 13.68 47.98 14.40
CA ILE A 230 12.96 46.70 14.39
C ILE A 230 13.68 45.72 15.32
N GLU A 231 12.86 45.08 16.13
CA GLU A 231 13.15 44.08 17.15
C GLU A 231 13.94 42.89 16.57
N LYS A 232 15.08 42.57 17.20
CA LYS A 232 15.94 41.43 16.84
C LYS A 232 15.21 40.13 17.14
N THR A 233 14.75 39.43 16.10
CA THR A 233 14.43 38.00 16.23
C THR A 233 15.74 37.20 16.23
N LYS A 234 15.93 36.46 17.32
CA LYS A 234 17.14 35.69 17.63
C LYS A 234 17.25 34.49 16.67
N PRO A 235 18.44 34.15 16.15
CA PRO A 235 18.63 32.94 15.35
C PRO A 235 18.32 31.69 16.17
N ILE A 236 17.55 30.78 15.57
CA ILE A 236 17.13 29.51 16.19
C ILE A 236 18.36 28.61 16.34
N THR A 237 18.67 28.26 17.58
CA THR A 237 19.82 27.45 17.99
C THR A 237 19.60 25.96 17.71
N GLN A 238 20.68 25.18 17.53
CA GLN A 238 20.64 23.71 17.34
C GLN A 238 19.80 23.00 18.43
N SER A 239 19.79 23.52 19.67
CA SER A 239 18.95 22.97 20.75
C SER A 239 17.45 23.16 20.51
N GLU A 240 17.04 24.24 19.86
CA GLU A 240 15.62 24.51 19.53
C GLU A 240 15.13 23.61 18.38
N GLN A 241 16.01 23.29 17.41
CA GLN A 241 15.72 22.34 16.34
C GLN A 241 15.56 20.90 16.88
N ILE A 242 16.45 20.46 17.78
CA ILE A 242 16.34 19.15 18.46
C ILE A 242 15.07 19.08 19.31
N THR A 243 14.69 20.18 19.97
CA THR A 243 13.47 20.25 20.79
C THR A 243 12.22 20.13 19.90
N SER A 244 12.19 20.78 18.74
CA SER A 244 11.12 20.64 17.76
C SER A 244 10.98 19.20 17.24
N LEU A 245 12.10 18.55 16.90
CA LEU A 245 12.10 17.16 16.44
C LEU A 245 11.62 16.17 17.51
N LYS A 246 12.01 16.39 18.78
CA LYS A 246 11.50 15.60 19.92
C LYS A 246 10.00 15.75 20.10
N ASN A 247 9.48 16.97 19.96
CA ASN A 247 8.04 17.23 20.03
C ASN A 247 7.29 16.54 18.89
N LYS A 248 7.85 16.56 17.67
CA LYS A 248 7.31 15.84 16.52
C LYS A 248 7.30 14.33 16.73
N LEU A 249 8.39 13.77 17.27
CA LEU A 249 8.46 12.34 17.60
C LEU A 249 7.41 11.93 18.64
N SER A 250 7.21 12.76 19.67
CA SER A 250 6.19 12.54 20.70
C SER A 250 4.77 12.56 20.12
N ALA A 251 4.49 13.49 19.20
CA ALA A 251 3.21 13.54 18.49
C ALA A 251 2.98 12.27 17.65
N LEU A 252 3.98 11.84 16.89
CA LEU A 252 3.91 10.62 16.08
C LEU A 252 3.73 9.36 16.95
N GLN A 253 4.41 9.26 18.09
CA GLN A 253 4.21 8.17 19.04
C GLN A 253 2.78 8.13 19.57
N LYS A 254 2.19 9.29 19.86
CA LYS A 254 0.80 9.40 20.30
C LYS A 254 -0.17 8.99 19.19
N ASP A 255 0.09 9.36 17.95
CA ASP A 255 -0.74 8.99 16.80
C ASP A 255 -0.64 7.50 16.49
N PHE A 256 0.55 6.91 16.64
CA PHE A 256 0.78 5.47 16.48
C PHE A 256 -0.03 4.65 17.49
N VAL A 257 0.03 5.03 18.78
CA VAL A 257 -0.67 4.32 19.86
C VAL A 257 -2.18 4.47 19.76
N ASN A 258 -2.69 5.62 19.30
CA ASN A 258 -4.12 5.89 19.21
C ASN A 258 -4.75 5.39 17.90
N SER A 259 -3.95 5.09 16.88
CA SER A 259 -4.46 4.54 15.62
C SER A 259 -4.95 3.10 15.81
N LYS A 260 -6.17 2.81 15.34
CA LYS A 260 -6.70 1.44 15.18
C LYS A 260 -6.48 0.87 13.78
N ASP A 261 -5.89 1.67 12.90
CA ASP A 261 -5.63 1.35 11.50
C ASP A 261 -4.15 0.93 11.34
N ILE A 262 -3.95 -0.32 10.93
CA ILE A 262 -2.64 -0.95 10.76
C ILE A 262 -1.80 -0.24 9.68
N ILE A 263 -2.43 0.32 8.65
CA ILE A 263 -1.73 1.04 7.58
C ILE A 263 -1.21 2.37 8.14
N LYS A 264 -2.05 3.10 8.87
CA LYS A 264 -1.62 4.34 9.57
C LYS A 264 -0.51 4.07 10.57
N GLN A 265 -0.59 2.97 11.33
CA GLN A 265 0.48 2.58 12.25
C GLN A 265 1.81 2.35 11.51
N LYS A 266 1.81 1.63 10.38
CA LYS A 266 3.03 1.41 9.59
C LYS A 266 3.64 2.70 9.05
N ILE A 267 2.82 3.62 8.58
CA ILE A 267 3.26 4.93 8.08
C ILE A 267 3.87 5.75 9.20
N THR A 268 3.18 5.84 10.34
CA THR A 268 3.68 6.57 11.51
C THR A 268 4.99 5.96 12.02
N ALA A 269 5.16 4.64 11.98
CA ALA A 269 6.43 3.99 12.32
C ALA A 269 7.59 4.37 11.38
N TYR A 270 7.32 4.49 10.07
CA TYR A 270 8.32 4.96 9.11
C TYR A 270 8.71 6.42 9.35
N GLU A 271 7.72 7.30 9.59
CA GLU A 271 7.96 8.71 9.93
C GLU A 271 8.73 8.87 11.25
N MET A 272 8.41 8.05 12.26
CA MET A 272 9.16 8.00 13.52
C MET A 272 10.62 7.62 13.28
N ASN A 273 10.91 6.60 12.48
CA ASN A 273 12.28 6.19 12.16
C ASN A 273 13.06 7.30 11.44
N SER A 274 12.41 8.03 10.53
CA SER A 274 13.00 9.19 9.87
C SER A 274 13.34 10.32 10.85
N VAL A 275 12.44 10.65 11.77
CA VAL A 275 12.67 11.69 12.80
C VAL A 275 13.76 11.26 13.79
N VAL A 276 13.80 9.99 14.20
CA VAL A 276 14.86 9.45 15.07
C VAL A 276 16.22 9.56 14.39
N LYS A 277 16.31 9.22 13.09
CA LYS A 277 17.53 9.34 12.31
C LYS A 277 18.04 10.80 12.26
N GLN A 278 17.14 11.76 12.03
CA GLN A 278 17.48 13.19 12.04
C GLN A 278 18.00 13.63 13.42
N ILE A 279 17.36 13.21 14.51
CA ILE A 279 17.84 13.53 15.88
C ILE A 279 19.23 12.94 16.14
N GLN A 280 19.52 11.75 15.62
CA GLN A 280 20.83 11.10 15.76
C GLN A 280 21.91 11.89 15.00
N GLU A 281 21.64 12.27 13.76
CA GLU A 281 22.56 13.06 12.93
C GLU A 281 22.86 14.45 13.52
N PHE A 282 21.93 15.04 14.26
CA PHE A 282 22.13 16.29 15.01
C PHE A 282 22.93 16.14 16.31
N LYS A 283 23.03 14.93 16.87
CA LYS A 283 23.87 14.63 18.04
C LYS A 283 25.31 14.29 17.67
N ASP A 284 25.50 13.76 16.47
CA ASP A 284 26.80 13.35 15.93
C ASP A 284 27.50 14.49 15.15
N SER A 285 26.90 15.69 15.10
CA SER A 285 27.43 16.94 14.50
C SER A 285 27.84 17.93 15.59
#